data_AF-A0A524AUR4-F1
#
_entry.id   AF-A0A524AUR4-F1
#
_cell.length_a   1.000
_cell.length_b   1.000
_cell.length_c   1.000
_cell.angle_alpha   90.00
_cell.angle_beta   90.00
_cell.angle_gamma   90.00
#
_symmetry.space_group_name_H-M   'P 1'
#
loop_
_entity.id
_entity.type
_entity.pdbx_description
1 polymer ?
#
loop_
_entity_poly.entity_id
_entity_poly.type
_entity_poly.pdbx_seq_one_letter_code
_entity_poly.pdbx_strand_id
1 'polypeptide(L)'
;MQPTHPRIARPQSSKAELVREMYGGELYEYYPLGRYVVSAPGVCGGRPTFKYTRLEVSAILALIASGETIEQVVQAYALSRLTPEAVREAIRLADQALVQSAEILQPAMA
;
A
#
# COMPACT_ATOMS: atom_id res chain seq x y z
N MET A 1 -28.28 10.39 -39.32
CA MET A 1 -26.99 9.94 -38.75
C MET A 1 -25.98 11.06 -38.96
N GLN A 2 -25.47 11.67 -37.89
CA GLN A 2 -24.34 12.61 -37.97
C GLN A 2 -23.15 11.99 -37.24
N PRO A 3 -21.95 11.91 -37.85
CA PRO A 3 -20.74 11.48 -37.17
C PRO A 3 -20.08 12.68 -36.47
N THR A 4 -20.13 12.71 -35.14
CA THR A 4 -19.38 13.69 -34.35
C THR A 4 -17.91 13.31 -34.29
N HIS A 5 -17.06 14.24 -34.73
CA HIS A 5 -15.60 14.18 -34.74
C HIS A 5 -14.97 14.02 -33.34
N PRO A 6 -13.70 13.56 -33.26
CA PRO A 6 -13.09 13.04 -32.03
C PRO A 6 -12.58 14.17 -31.12
N ARG A 7 -12.54 13.91 -29.80
CA ARG A 7 -11.84 14.77 -28.84
C ARG A 7 -10.64 14.04 -28.25
N ILE A 8 -9.45 14.59 -28.48
CA ILE A 8 -8.15 14.09 -28.02
C ILE A 8 -7.94 14.39 -26.53
N ALA A 9 -7.41 13.38 -25.83
CA ALA A 9 -6.57 13.28 -24.62
C ALA A 9 -6.80 14.18 -23.39
N ARG A 10 -6.71 13.54 -22.21
CA ARG A 10 -5.90 13.99 -21.06
C ARG A 10 -5.29 12.76 -20.36
N PRO A 11 -3.97 12.65 -20.14
CA PRO A 11 -3.44 11.78 -19.10
C PRO A 11 -3.78 12.47 -17.77
N GLN A 12 -4.82 11.98 -17.10
CA GLN A 12 -5.27 12.53 -15.83
C GLN A 12 -4.37 11.99 -14.71
N SER A 13 -3.85 12.92 -13.91
CA SER A 13 -3.05 12.74 -12.70
C SER A 13 -3.45 11.51 -11.87
N SER A 14 -2.48 10.65 -11.55
CA SER A 14 -2.65 9.39 -10.81
C SER A 14 -3.01 9.62 -9.34
N LYS A 15 -4.25 10.01 -9.06
CA LYS A 15 -4.83 9.84 -7.73
C LYS A 15 -5.06 8.34 -7.55
N ALA A 16 -4.48 7.70 -6.54
CA ALA A 16 -4.67 6.26 -6.29
C ALA A 16 -6.17 5.94 -6.32
N GLU A 17 -6.60 5.13 -7.29
CA GLU A 17 -8.00 4.83 -7.52
C GLU A 17 -8.51 3.89 -6.42
N LEU A 18 -9.70 4.15 -5.89
CA LEU A 18 -10.34 3.28 -4.92
C LEU A 18 -10.72 1.98 -5.62
N VAL A 19 -10.09 0.87 -5.23
CA VAL A 19 -10.45 -0.46 -5.69
C VAL A 19 -11.58 -1.00 -4.82
N ARG A 20 -12.56 -1.64 -5.49
CA ARG A 20 -13.68 -2.33 -4.86
C ARG A 20 -13.74 -3.75 -5.39
N GLU A 21 -13.60 -4.73 -4.52
CA GLU A 21 -13.70 -6.15 -4.88
C GLU A 21 -14.33 -6.96 -3.76
N MET A 22 -14.91 -8.12 -4.09
CA MET A 22 -15.45 -9.04 -3.09
C MET A 22 -14.34 -9.93 -2.56
N TYR A 23 -14.17 -10.00 -1.24
CA TYR A 23 -13.20 -10.87 -0.59
C TYR A 23 -13.79 -11.48 0.68
N GLY A 24 -13.78 -12.81 0.79
CA GLY A 24 -14.33 -13.51 1.96
C GLY A 24 -15.84 -13.31 2.16
N GLY A 25 -16.59 -12.98 1.10
CA GLY A 25 -18.03 -12.70 1.17
C GLY A 25 -18.39 -11.25 1.50
N GLU A 26 -17.40 -10.41 1.81
CA GLU A 26 -17.58 -9.00 2.16
C GLU A 26 -17.02 -8.09 1.06
N LEU A 27 -17.56 -6.87 0.96
CA LEU A 27 -16.99 -5.83 0.09
C LEU A 27 -15.68 -5.33 0.68
N TYR A 28 -14.60 -5.44 -0.09
CA TYR A 28 -13.29 -4.94 0.28
C TYR A 28 -12.94 -3.70 -0.54
N GLU A 29 -12.92 -2.55 0.13
CA GLU A 29 -12.56 -1.25 -0.44
C GLU A 29 -11.19 -0.79 0.04
N TYR A 30 -10.29 -0.49 -0.90
CA TYR A 30 -8.93 -0.05 -0.56
C TYR A 30 -8.28 0.81 -1.63
N TYR A 31 -7.32 1.63 -1.19
CA TYR A 31 -6.39 2.36 -2.03
C TYR A 31 -5.08 1.57 -2.13
N PRO A 32 -4.65 1.17 -3.33
CA PRO A 32 -3.35 0.52 -3.50
C PRO A 32 -2.20 1.47 -3.16
N LEU A 33 -1.27 1.03 -2.32
CA LEU A 33 0.01 1.71 -2.08
C LEU A 33 1.16 0.97 -2.79
N GLY A 34 0.99 -0.33 -3.00
CA GLY A 34 1.83 -1.21 -3.80
C GLY A 34 1.03 -2.41 -4.26
N ARG A 35 1.73 -3.50 -4.63
CA ARG A 35 1.11 -4.76 -5.02
C ARG A 35 0.54 -5.53 -3.83
N TYR A 36 1.20 -5.42 -2.68
CA TYR A 36 0.91 -6.16 -1.45
C TYR A 36 0.52 -5.24 -0.28
N VAL A 37 0.78 -3.94 -0.36
CA VAL A 37 0.41 -2.97 0.67
C VAL A 37 -0.72 -2.07 0.20
N VAL A 38 -1.73 -1.92 1.05
CA VAL A 38 -2.93 -1.12 0.76
C VAL A 38 -3.38 -0.31 1.97
N SER A 39 -4.11 0.76 1.73
CA SER A 39 -4.86 1.51 2.74
C SER A 39 -6.35 1.26 2.55
N ALA A 40 -6.98 0.55 3.48
CA ALA A 40 -8.40 0.20 3.40
C ALA A 40 -9.16 0.91 4.52
N PRO A 41 -10.05 1.88 4.25
CA PRO A 41 -10.73 2.64 5.32
C PRO A 41 -11.46 1.77 6.35
N GLY A 42 -12.05 0.65 5.91
CA GLY A 42 -12.72 -0.33 6.78
C GLY A 42 -11.79 -1.27 7.58
N VAL A 43 -10.47 -1.20 7.37
CA VAL A 43 -9.47 -2.06 8.02
C VAL A 43 -8.46 -1.18 8.78
N CYS A 44 -8.27 -1.46 10.07
CA CYS A 44 -7.32 -0.73 10.92
C CYS A 44 -7.42 0.81 10.80
N GLY A 45 -8.62 1.34 10.56
CA GLY A 45 -8.87 2.78 10.40
C GLY A 45 -8.17 3.42 9.20
N GLY A 46 -7.93 2.66 8.12
CA GLY A 46 -7.26 3.15 6.92
C GLY A 46 -5.73 3.14 7.00
N ARG A 47 -5.14 2.70 8.11
CA ARG A 47 -3.67 2.56 8.19
C ARG A 47 -3.17 1.51 7.18
N PRO A 48 -1.95 1.65 6.65
CA PRO A 48 -1.39 0.68 5.72
C PRO A 48 -1.37 -0.74 6.30
N THR A 49 -1.94 -1.66 5.55
CA THR A 49 -1.99 -3.09 5.88
C THR A 49 -1.49 -3.93 4.71
N PHE A 50 -1.08 -5.16 4.99
CA PHE A 50 -0.87 -6.13 3.93
C PHE A 50 -2.21 -6.55 3.35
N LYS A 51 -2.33 -6.51 2.02
CA LYS A 51 -3.55 -6.78 1.27
C LYS A 51 -4.19 -8.09 1.73
N TYR A 52 -5.50 -8.07 1.96
CA TYR A 52 -6.28 -9.20 2.47
C TYR A 52 -5.92 -9.70 3.88
N THR A 53 -5.26 -8.86 4.67
CA THR A 53 -4.97 -9.14 6.08
C THR A 53 -5.44 -7.99 6.96
N ARG A 54 -5.42 -8.21 8.28
CA ARG A 54 -5.48 -7.14 9.29
C ARG A 54 -4.11 -6.88 9.94
N LEU A 55 -3.03 -7.22 9.24
CA LEU A 55 -1.67 -6.98 9.69
C LEU A 55 -1.25 -5.58 9.24
N GLU A 56 -1.09 -4.69 10.21
CA GLU A 56 -0.58 -3.35 9.96
C GLU A 56 0.90 -3.42 9.55
N VAL A 57 1.27 -2.62 8.54
CA VAL A 57 2.66 -2.55 8.07
C VAL A 57 3.61 -2.12 9.18
N SER A 58 3.19 -1.16 10.01
CA SER A 58 3.99 -0.66 11.15
C SER A 58 4.33 -1.75 12.15
N ALA A 59 3.40 -2.66 12.44
CA ALA A 59 3.64 -3.78 13.37
C ALA A 59 4.69 -4.75 12.83
N ILE A 60 4.62 -5.08 11.53
CA ILE A 60 5.60 -5.94 10.87
C ILE A 60 6.97 -5.28 10.79
N LEU A 61 7.03 -3.99 10.42
CA LEU A 61 8.29 -3.25 10.40
C LEU A 61 8.91 -3.10 11.79
N ALA A 62 8.10 -3.00 12.85
CA ALA A 62 8.60 -2.97 14.23
C ALA A 62 9.29 -4.28 14.64
N LEU A 63 8.75 -5.44 14.21
CA LEU A 63 9.40 -6.74 14.44
C LEU A 63 10.75 -6.81 13.72
N ILE A 64 10.79 -6.40 12.44
CA ILE A 64 12.05 -6.34 11.68
C ILE A 64 13.06 -5.39 12.35
N ALA A 65 12.60 -4.22 12.82
CA ALA A 65 13.45 -3.25 13.52
C ALA A 65 13.99 -3.79 14.85
N SER A 66 13.28 -4.74 15.49
CA SER A 66 13.74 -5.41 16.71
C SER A 66 14.76 -6.54 16.45
N GLY A 67 15.07 -6.82 15.18
CA GLY A 67 16.08 -7.80 14.76
C GLY A 67 15.52 -9.12 14.25
N GLU A 68 14.20 -9.28 14.16
CA GLU A 68 13.58 -10.46 13.53
C GLU A 68 13.87 -10.48 12.02
N THR A 69 14.16 -11.65 11.47
CA THR A 69 14.29 -11.82 10.02
C THR A 69 12.92 -11.83 9.34
N ILE A 70 12.89 -11.54 8.04
CA ILE A 70 11.67 -11.62 7.24
C ILE A 70 11.06 -13.03 7.32
N GLU A 71 11.90 -14.06 7.27
CA GLU A 71 11.50 -15.45 7.34
C GLU A 71 10.86 -15.79 8.69
N GLN A 72 11.44 -15.31 9.81
CA GLN A 72 10.87 -15.48 11.15
C GLN A 72 9.51 -14.81 11.28
N VAL A 73 9.38 -13.57 10.80
CA VAL A 73 8.11 -12.84 10.84
C VAL A 73 7.05 -13.53 10.00
N VAL A 74 7.36 -13.91 8.76
CA VAL A 74 6.41 -14.64 7.90
C VAL A 74 5.99 -15.96 8.54
N GLN A 75 6.92 -16.69 9.15
CA GLN A 75 6.61 -17.92 9.87
C GLN A 75 5.70 -17.68 11.09
N ALA A 76 5.93 -16.62 11.85
CA ALA A 76 5.09 -16.24 12.99
C ALA A 76 3.63 -15.91 12.56
N TYR A 77 3.45 -15.45 11.32
CA TYR A 77 2.14 -15.15 10.73
C TYR A 77 1.76 -16.11 9.60
N ALA A 78 2.19 -17.38 9.64
CA ALA A 78 1.98 -18.36 8.57
C ALA A 78 0.51 -18.67 8.23
N LEU A 79 -0.42 -18.41 9.17
CA LEU A 79 -1.88 -18.55 8.92
C LEU A 79 -2.48 -17.33 8.20
N SER A 80 -1.70 -16.29 7.97
CA SER A 80 -2.09 -15.10 7.20
C SER A 80 -1.63 -15.19 5.74
N ARG A 81 -1.94 -14.16 4.95
CA ARG A 81 -1.44 -14.00 3.57
C ARG A 81 -0.12 -13.22 3.49
N LEU A 82 0.57 -13.02 4.60
CA LEU A 82 1.87 -12.34 4.61
C LEU A 82 2.91 -13.20 3.90
N THR A 83 3.61 -12.63 2.92
CA THR A 83 4.73 -13.29 2.22
C THR A 83 6.01 -12.49 2.35
N PRO A 84 7.19 -13.11 2.12
CA PRO A 84 8.47 -12.40 2.14
C PRO A 84 8.50 -11.22 1.16
N GLU A 85 7.90 -11.36 -0.02
CA GLU A 85 7.83 -10.31 -1.05
C GLU A 85 7.00 -9.12 -0.57
N ALA A 86 5.90 -9.40 0.14
CA ALA A 86 5.06 -8.37 0.72
C ALA A 86 5.84 -7.55 1.76
N VAL A 87 6.60 -8.23 2.65
CA VAL A 87 7.45 -7.56 3.64
C VAL A 87 8.55 -6.72 2.95
N ARG A 88 9.21 -7.25 1.92
CA ARG A 88 10.21 -6.49 1.14
C ARG A 88 9.60 -5.27 0.45
N GLU A 89 8.39 -5.38 -0.08
CA GLU A 89 7.67 -4.23 -0.64
C GLU A 89 7.39 -3.18 0.43
N ALA A 90 6.93 -3.59 1.61
CA ALA A 90 6.67 -2.68 2.72
C ALA A 90 7.94 -1.92 3.16
N ILE A 91 9.09 -2.60 3.24
CA ILE A 91 10.39 -1.97 3.53
C ILE A 91 10.73 -0.92 2.47
N ARG A 92 10.59 -1.27 1.19
CA ARG A 92 10.84 -0.34 0.07
C ARG A 92 9.91 0.88 0.11
N LEU A 93 8.62 0.69 0.41
CA LEU A 93 7.67 1.79 0.56
C LEU A 93 8.01 2.69 1.75
N ALA A 94 8.47 2.12 2.86
CA ALA A 94 8.89 2.88 4.04
C ALA A 94 10.14 3.74 3.75
N ASP A 95 11.12 3.18 3.05
CA ASP A 95 12.31 3.93 2.57
C ASP A 95 11.90 5.12 1.69
N GLN A 96 11.06 4.87 0.68
CA GLN A 96 10.54 5.92 -0.21
C GLN A 96 9.77 7.00 0.56
N ALA A 97 8.90 6.61 1.49
CA ALA A 97 8.13 7.55 2.30
C ALA A 97 9.04 8.41 3.20
N LEU A 98 10.10 7.84 3.75
CA LEU A 98 11.07 8.58 4.57
C LEU A 98 11.82 9.61 3.71
N VAL A 99 12.35 9.21 2.55
CA VAL A 99 13.03 10.13 1.61
C VAL A 99 12.10 11.26 1.18
N GLN A 100 10.88 10.94 0.76
CA GLN A 100 9.89 11.93 0.35
C GLN A 100 9.52 12.89 1.48
N SER A 101 9.42 12.40 2.72
CA SER A 101 9.16 13.25 3.88
C SER A 101 10.27 14.27 4.11
N ALA A 102 11.52 13.91 3.83
CA ALA A 102 12.66 14.81 3.96
C ALA A 102 12.63 15.90 2.88
N GLU A 103 12.25 15.57 1.64
CA GLU A 103 12.11 16.55 0.55
C GLU A 103 11.08 17.64 0.88
N ILE A 104 9.95 17.28 1.51
CA ILE A 104 8.92 18.24 1.94
C ILE A 104 9.45 19.22 3.00
N LEU A 105 10.39 18.76 3.84
CA LEU A 105 10.97 19.54 4.93
C LEU A 105 12.14 20.43 4.47
N GLN A 106 12.71 20.20 3.29
CA GLN A 106 13.75 21.07 2.75
C GLN A 106 13.13 22.38 2.25
N PRO A 107 13.68 23.55 2.65
CA PRO A 107 13.18 24.82 2.14
C PRO A 107 13.36 24.83 0.61
N ALA A 108 12.34 25.33 -0.10
CA ALA A 108 12.46 25.60 -1.52
C ALA A 108 13.71 26.46 -1.72
N MET A 109 14.70 25.94 -2.46
CA MET A 109 15.89 26.71 -2.81
C MET A 109 15.42 27.98 -3.51
N ALA A 110 15.67 29.13 -2.88
CA ALA A 110 15.34 30.46 -3.37
C ALA A 110 16.23 30.84 -4.56
#